data_AF-A0A8J7Y5H1-F1
#
_entry.id   AF-A0A8J7Y5H1-F1
#
_cell.length_a   1.000
_cell.length_b   1.000
_cell.length_c   1.000
_cell.angle_alpha   90.00
_cell.angle_beta   90.00
_cell.angle_gamma   90.00
#
_symmetry.space_group_name_H-M   'P 1'
#
loop_
_entity.id
_entity.type
_entity.pdbx_description
1 polymer ?
#
loop_
_entity_poly.entity_id
_entity_poly.type
_entity_poly.pdbx_seq_one_letter_code
_entity_poly.pdbx_strand_id
1 'polypeptide(L)'
;MDRRAFLRSAAAAGVAVAGCGSDAPTGTLATYVSDRPGAISDFTSCVVSLSELRVLPADETNGTEEHVGSELVFKLDDAVVNLVELVGSTSTLAPEQELATGEYAYLKLGVSSVEATLSGGETAMVSTPGDAALKFDRPFEIRAGERTRFTANFAPVPGSGRGRYLLRPVASETTVSYE
;
A
#
# COMPACT_ATOMS: atom_id res chain seq x y z
N MET A 1 -24.50 -4.31 -34.78
CA MET A 1 -23.16 -4.80 -34.37
C MET A 1 -22.28 -3.58 -34.30
N ASP A 2 -22.31 -2.90 -33.15
CA ASP A 2 -21.65 -1.61 -32.96
C ASP A 2 -20.43 -1.77 -32.08
N ARG A 3 -19.26 -1.50 -32.67
CA ARG A 3 -17.96 -1.48 -32.00
C ARG A 3 -17.77 -0.09 -31.39
N ARG A 4 -18.20 0.10 -30.14
CA ARG A 4 -17.85 1.30 -29.37
C ARG A 4 -16.72 0.97 -28.42
N ALA A 5 -15.52 1.22 -28.93
CA ALA A 5 -14.29 1.30 -28.16
C ALA A 5 -14.38 2.49 -27.19
N PHE A 6 -14.30 2.21 -25.90
CA PHE A 6 -14.03 3.22 -24.87
C PHE A 6 -12.54 3.15 -24.53
N LEU A 7 -11.73 3.95 -25.23
CA LEU A 7 -10.43 4.36 -24.72
C LEU A 7 -10.69 5.42 -23.64
N ARG A 8 -10.69 5.00 -22.38
CA ARG A 8 -10.54 5.93 -21.26
C ARG A 8 -9.05 6.18 -21.08
N SER A 9 -8.56 7.21 -21.75
CA SER A 9 -7.26 7.82 -21.47
C SER A 9 -7.31 8.46 -20.07
N ALA A 10 -6.73 7.78 -19.08
CA ALA A 10 -6.43 8.38 -17.79
C ALA A 10 -5.21 9.29 -17.99
N ALA A 11 -5.44 10.61 -17.97
CA ALA A 11 -4.37 11.57 -17.85
C ALA A 11 -3.83 11.50 -16.41
N ALA A 12 -2.65 10.89 -16.23
CA ALA A 12 -1.91 11.00 -14.99
C ALA A 12 -1.40 12.44 -14.86
N ALA A 13 -2.04 13.22 -13.99
CA ALA A 13 -1.49 14.48 -13.54
C ALA A 13 -0.34 14.16 -12.58
N GLY A 14 0.87 14.00 -13.13
CA GLY A 14 2.10 13.96 -12.33
C GLY A 14 2.32 15.33 -11.70
N VAL A 15 2.21 15.41 -10.38
CA VAL A 15 2.67 16.56 -9.61
C VAL A 15 4.20 16.48 -9.60
N ALA A 16 4.83 17.22 -10.51
CA ALA A 16 6.28 17.40 -10.50
C ALA A 16 6.67 18.23 -9.27
N VAL A 17 7.11 17.56 -8.22
CA VAL A 17 7.76 18.22 -7.08
C VAL A 17 9.09 18.76 -7.58
N ALA A 18 9.18 20.09 -7.72
CA ALA A 18 10.42 20.79 -7.99
C ALA A 18 11.36 20.69 -6.78
N GLY A 19 12.24 19.69 -6.79
CA GLY A 19 13.37 19.52 -5.87
C GLY A 19 14.67 19.51 -6.66
N CYS A 20 15.67 20.26 -6.16
CA CYS A 20 16.98 20.54 -6.74
C CYS A 20 17.62 19.39 -7.53
N GLY A 21 18.16 19.70 -8.72
CA GLY A 21 18.79 18.76 -9.64
C GLY A 21 19.87 17.90 -9.00
N SER A 22 19.60 16.61 -8.95
CA SER A 22 20.59 15.58 -9.21
C SER A 22 20.03 14.81 -10.41
N ASP A 23 20.87 14.57 -11.43
CA ASP A 23 20.58 13.67 -12.56
C ASP A 23 20.58 12.21 -12.07
N ALA A 24 20.06 11.99 -10.86
CA ALA A 24 20.05 10.70 -10.22
C ALA A 24 18.98 9.86 -10.91
N PRO A 25 19.32 8.65 -11.36
CA PRO A 25 18.34 7.81 -12.02
C PRO A 25 17.18 7.53 -11.07
N THR A 26 15.96 7.61 -11.61
CA THR A 26 14.72 7.30 -10.90
C THR A 26 14.09 6.03 -11.46
N GLY A 27 13.25 5.40 -10.65
CA GLY A 27 12.38 4.30 -11.06
C GLY A 27 10.97 4.49 -10.52
N THR A 28 10.06 3.63 -10.96
CA THR A 28 8.64 3.74 -10.63
C THR A 28 8.24 2.72 -9.58
N LEU A 29 7.66 3.17 -8.46
CA LEU A 29 7.00 2.29 -7.48
C LEU A 29 5.49 2.24 -7.75
N ALA A 30 4.99 1.05 -8.04
CA ALA A 30 3.56 0.75 -8.14
C ALA A 30 3.11 -0.10 -6.96
N THR A 31 2.26 0.45 -6.10
CA THR A 31 1.76 -0.25 -4.90
C THR A 31 0.39 -0.87 -5.16
N TYR A 32 0.27 -2.17 -4.87
CA TYR A 32 -0.94 -2.96 -4.99
C TYR A 32 -1.34 -3.55 -3.65
N VAL A 33 -2.63 -3.83 -3.47
CA VAL A 33 -3.17 -4.56 -2.32
C VAL A 33 -3.82 -5.86 -2.77
N SER A 34 -3.65 -6.90 -1.95
CA SER A 34 -4.32 -8.18 -2.08
C SER A 34 -4.88 -8.63 -0.74
N ASP A 35 -5.96 -9.39 -0.76
CA ASP A 35 -6.46 -10.19 0.36
C ASP A 35 -6.40 -11.66 -0.07
N ARG A 36 -5.41 -12.41 0.43
CA ARG A 36 -5.31 -13.86 0.17
C ARG A 36 -6.26 -14.64 1.10
N PRO A 37 -6.85 -15.74 0.62
CA PRO A 37 -8.02 -16.36 1.23
C PRO A 37 -7.76 -16.89 2.65
N GLY A 38 -8.72 -16.64 3.55
CA GLY A 38 -8.81 -17.31 4.86
C GLY A 38 -9.18 -16.40 6.03
N ALA A 39 -9.10 -15.08 5.87
CA ALA A 39 -9.35 -14.12 6.94
C ALA A 39 -10.57 -13.20 6.71
N ILE A 40 -11.02 -13.04 5.46
CA ILE A 40 -12.13 -12.14 5.11
C ILE A 40 -13.49 -12.85 4.94
N SER A 41 -13.54 -14.18 5.02
CA SER A 41 -14.77 -14.95 4.72
C SER A 41 -15.94 -14.65 5.65
N ASP A 42 -15.65 -14.12 6.84
CA ASP A 42 -16.65 -13.76 7.86
C ASP A 42 -17.23 -12.35 7.63
N PHE A 43 -16.78 -11.65 6.59
CA PHE A 43 -17.17 -10.28 6.26
C PHE A 43 -18.00 -10.23 4.97
N THR A 44 -19.07 -9.43 5.00
CA THR A 44 -19.84 -9.03 3.81
C THR A 44 -19.18 -7.85 3.11
N SER A 45 -18.56 -6.95 3.88
CA SER A 45 -17.84 -5.79 3.38
C SER A 45 -16.71 -5.44 4.34
N CYS A 46 -15.57 -5.02 3.82
CA CYS A 46 -14.47 -4.49 4.61
C CYS A 46 -13.75 -3.40 3.80
N VAL A 47 -14.26 -2.18 3.91
CA VAL A 47 -13.75 -1.01 3.23
C VAL A 47 -12.67 -0.35 4.09
N VAL A 48 -11.45 -0.28 3.58
CA VAL A 48 -10.30 0.32 4.23
C VAL A 48 -9.96 1.61 3.50
N SER A 49 -9.94 2.72 4.23
CA SER A 49 -9.46 4.00 3.74
C SER A 49 -8.01 4.20 4.17
N LEU A 50 -7.15 4.56 3.23
CA LEU A 50 -5.74 4.82 3.47
C LEU A 50 -5.44 6.31 3.34
N SER A 51 -4.55 6.80 4.18
CA SER A 51 -4.17 8.23 4.24
C SER A 51 -2.80 8.51 3.63
N GLU A 52 -1.87 7.56 3.74
CA GLU A 52 -0.49 7.78 3.35
C GLU A 52 0.25 6.47 3.07
N LEU A 53 1.26 6.58 2.21
CA LEU A 53 2.26 5.58 1.91
C LEU A 53 3.61 6.10 2.40
N ARG A 54 4.35 5.29 3.15
CA ARG A 54 5.71 5.63 3.59
C ARG A 54 6.71 4.59 3.14
N VAL A 55 7.89 5.02 2.71
CA VAL A 55 9.00 4.13 2.34
C VAL A 55 10.29 4.61 2.98
N LEU A 56 11.16 3.67 3.36
CA LEU A 56 12.44 3.98 4.00
C LEU A 56 13.59 3.57 3.07
N PRO A 57 14.40 4.51 2.54
CA PRO A 57 15.66 4.19 1.87
C PRO A 57 16.59 3.42 2.82
N ALA A 58 17.25 2.37 2.33
CA ALA A 58 18.13 1.52 3.12
C ALA A 58 19.53 2.14 3.33
N ASP A 59 20.00 2.94 2.38
CA ASP A 59 21.28 3.66 2.47
C ASP A 59 21.05 5.15 2.78
N GLU A 60 21.79 5.66 3.77
CA GLU A 60 21.86 7.09 4.03
C GLU A 60 22.63 7.78 2.90
N THR A 61 22.04 8.83 2.34
CA THR A 61 22.86 9.93 1.81
C THR A 61 23.68 10.48 2.98
N ASN A 62 24.97 10.08 3.06
CA ASN A 62 26.03 10.56 3.95
C ASN A 62 25.63 11.69 4.93
N GLY A 63 25.33 11.35 6.18
CA GLY A 63 25.00 12.32 7.22
C GLY A 63 25.22 11.79 8.63
N THR A 64 26.49 11.58 9.02
CA THR A 64 27.00 11.47 10.41
C THR A 64 26.05 10.87 11.45
N GLU A 65 26.21 9.56 11.68
CA GLU A 65 25.96 8.79 12.91
C GLU A 65 24.67 9.10 13.73
N GLU A 66 23.77 8.10 13.75
CA GLU A 66 22.51 7.92 14.52
C GLU A 66 21.16 8.09 13.79
N HIS A 67 21.13 8.15 12.45
CA HIS A 67 19.87 8.10 11.72
C HIS A 67 19.90 6.92 10.72
N VAL A 68 18.88 6.05 10.76
CA VAL A 68 18.47 5.27 9.58
C VAL A 68 17.58 6.25 8.81
N GLY A 69 17.75 6.39 7.49
CA GLY A 69 17.23 7.51 6.68
C GLY A 69 15.81 8.03 7.00
N SER A 70 15.46 9.23 6.54
CA SER A 70 14.10 9.76 6.74
C SER A 70 13.07 8.99 5.89
N GLU A 71 11.95 8.59 6.51
CA GLU A 71 10.83 8.02 5.77
C GLU A 71 10.31 9.03 4.74
N LEU A 72 10.25 8.63 3.48
CA LEU A 72 9.56 9.39 2.44
C LEU A 72 8.06 9.16 2.62
N VAL A 73 7.28 10.24 2.73
CA VAL A 73 5.83 10.20 2.98
C VAL A 73 5.08 10.72 1.78
N PHE A 74 4.19 9.88 1.23
CA PHE A 74 3.29 10.19 0.13
C PHE A 74 1.87 10.20 0.64
N LYS A 75 1.17 11.32 0.52
CA LYS A 75 -0.24 11.39 0.87
C LYS A 75 -1.05 10.66 -0.20
N LEU A 76 -2.05 9.92 0.26
CA LEU A 76 -2.99 9.23 -0.61
C LEU A 76 -4.32 9.96 -0.53
N ASP A 77 -4.70 10.60 -1.64
CA ASP A 77 -6.02 11.17 -1.81
C ASP A 77 -6.95 10.08 -2.37
N ASP A 78 -8.07 9.82 -1.70
CA ASP A 78 -9.10 8.87 -2.11
C ASP A 78 -8.65 7.39 -2.29
N ALA A 79 -7.62 6.96 -1.55
CA ALA A 79 -7.21 5.55 -1.55
C ALA A 79 -8.16 4.70 -0.68
N VAL A 80 -9.20 4.17 -1.31
CA VAL A 80 -10.21 3.32 -0.66
C VAL A 80 -10.23 1.95 -1.32
N VAL A 81 -10.22 0.90 -0.49
CA VAL A 81 -10.18 -0.49 -0.96
C VAL A 81 -11.15 -1.37 -0.20
N ASN A 82 -11.99 -2.12 -0.91
CA ASN A 82 -12.85 -3.15 -0.31
C ASN A 82 -12.14 -4.51 -0.36
N LEU A 83 -11.65 -5.00 0.78
CA LEU A 83 -10.88 -6.25 0.85
C LEU A 83 -11.69 -7.47 0.41
N VAL A 84 -13.00 -7.47 0.62
CA VAL A 84 -13.90 -8.56 0.19
C VAL A 84 -13.95 -8.66 -1.34
N GLU A 85 -13.78 -7.56 -2.06
CA GLU A 85 -13.72 -7.54 -3.52
C GLU A 85 -12.35 -7.94 -4.07
N LEU A 86 -11.32 -8.03 -3.21
CA LEU A 86 -9.96 -8.39 -3.59
C LEU A 86 -9.62 -9.87 -3.43
N VAL A 87 -10.59 -10.72 -3.09
CA VAL A 87 -10.34 -12.15 -2.88
C VAL A 87 -9.76 -12.77 -4.15
N GLY A 88 -8.47 -13.16 -4.08
CA GLY A 88 -7.73 -13.74 -5.21
C GLY A 88 -7.37 -12.76 -6.33
N SER A 89 -7.53 -11.44 -6.09
CA SER A 89 -7.20 -10.37 -7.02
C SER A 89 -6.23 -9.36 -6.38
N THR A 90 -5.68 -8.47 -7.20
CA THR A 90 -4.89 -7.32 -6.75
C THR A 90 -5.52 -6.03 -7.26
N SER A 91 -5.63 -5.02 -6.41
CA SER A 91 -6.03 -3.67 -6.84
C SER A 91 -4.89 -2.68 -6.67
N THR A 92 -4.79 -1.73 -7.59
CA THR A 92 -3.87 -0.59 -7.45
C THR A 92 -4.31 0.23 -6.24
N LEU A 93 -3.38 0.46 -5.32
CA LEU A 93 -3.68 1.12 -4.06
C LEU A 93 -3.41 2.62 -4.09
N ALA A 94 -2.34 2.98 -4.78
CA ALA A 94 -1.81 4.33 -4.82
C ALA A 94 -1.43 4.67 -6.25
N PRO A 95 -1.46 5.97 -6.63
CA PRO A 95 -0.80 6.40 -7.85
C PRO A 95 0.67 5.99 -7.81
N GLU A 96 1.21 5.68 -8.98
CA GLU A 96 2.64 5.36 -9.14
C GLU A 96 3.50 6.51 -8.60
N GLN A 97 4.53 6.16 -7.84
CA GLN A 97 5.46 7.13 -7.26
C GLN A 97 6.81 7.02 -7.94
N GLU A 98 7.36 8.13 -8.41
CA GLU A 98 8.76 8.16 -8.85
C GLU A 98 9.67 8.28 -7.63
N LEU A 99 10.62 7.36 -7.52
CA LEU A 99 11.56 7.27 -6.43
C LEU A 99 13.00 7.26 -6.96
N ALA A 100 13.92 7.77 -6.14
CA ALA A 100 15.34 7.62 -6.42
C ALA A 100 15.71 6.14 -6.47
N THR A 101 16.63 5.78 -7.36
CA THR A 101 17.17 4.42 -7.39
C THR A 101 17.89 4.06 -6.10
N GLY A 102 17.81 2.79 -5.71
CA GLY A 102 18.42 2.29 -4.49
C GLY A 102 17.58 1.23 -3.79
N GLU A 103 18.13 0.68 -2.71
CA GLU A 103 17.42 -0.26 -1.84
C GLU A 103 16.54 0.49 -0.84
N TYR A 104 15.38 -0.07 -0.56
CA TYR A 104 14.42 0.41 0.42
C TYR A 104 14.14 -0.71 1.42
N ALA A 105 14.21 -0.39 2.70
CA ALA A 105 14.13 -1.37 3.78
C ALA A 105 12.72 -1.93 4.00
N TYR A 106 11.70 -1.07 3.90
CA TYR A 106 10.29 -1.44 4.10
C TYR A 106 9.33 -0.43 3.49
N LEU A 107 8.06 -0.82 3.45
CA LEU A 107 6.91 0.02 3.10
C LEU A 107 5.92 0.08 4.28
N LYS A 108 5.31 1.23 4.52
CA LYS A 108 4.21 1.41 5.48
C LYS A 108 2.97 2.00 4.81
N LEU A 109 1.79 1.57 5.24
CA LEU A 109 0.51 2.13 4.81
C LEU A 109 -0.23 2.71 6.03
N GLY A 110 -0.51 4.01 6.00
CA GLY A 110 -1.36 4.67 6.98
C GLY A 110 -2.82 4.37 6.70
N VAL A 111 -3.56 3.92 7.71
CA VAL A 111 -4.99 3.64 7.65
C VAL A 111 -5.72 4.80 8.33
N SER A 112 -6.67 5.42 7.63
CA SER A 112 -7.49 6.50 8.20
C SER A 112 -8.78 5.97 8.84
N SER A 113 -9.43 5.00 8.20
CA SER A 113 -10.64 4.36 8.72
C SER A 113 -10.83 2.97 8.16
N VAL A 114 -11.61 2.15 8.88
CA VAL A 114 -12.08 0.86 8.39
C VAL A 114 -13.57 0.75 8.68
N GLU A 115 -14.35 0.49 7.64
CA GLU A 115 -15.79 0.23 7.71
C GLU A 115 -16.03 -1.23 7.32
N ALA A 116 -16.41 -2.06 8.30
CA ALA A 116 -16.55 -3.48 8.09
C ALA A 116 -17.90 -4.02 8.61
N THR A 117 -18.50 -4.91 7.84
CA THR A 117 -19.77 -5.57 8.15
C THR A 117 -19.56 -7.08 8.07
N LEU A 118 -19.92 -7.79 9.14
CA LEU A 118 -19.86 -9.24 9.22
C LEU A 118 -20.95 -9.89 8.36
N SER A 119 -20.80 -11.18 8.05
CA SER A 119 -21.81 -11.96 7.31
C SER A 119 -23.16 -12.04 8.03
N GLY A 120 -23.18 -11.87 9.36
CA GLY A 120 -24.40 -11.76 10.16
C GLY A 120 -25.12 -10.40 10.07
N GLY A 121 -24.55 -9.43 9.35
CA GLY A 121 -25.07 -8.06 9.23
C GLY A 121 -24.63 -7.10 10.33
N GLU A 122 -23.92 -7.59 11.35
CA GLU A 122 -23.37 -6.79 12.44
C GLU A 122 -22.14 -6.00 11.98
N THR A 123 -21.97 -4.77 12.47
CA THR A 123 -20.75 -3.98 12.24
C THR A 123 -19.59 -4.54 13.05
N ALA A 124 -18.44 -4.73 12.41
CA ALA A 124 -17.19 -5.09 13.07
C ALA A 124 -16.37 -3.84 13.37
N MET A 125 -15.81 -3.78 14.58
CA MET A 125 -14.84 -2.75 14.95
C MET A 125 -13.44 -3.24 14.57
N VAL A 126 -12.93 -2.72 13.46
CA VAL A 126 -11.60 -3.05 12.94
C VAL A 126 -10.67 -1.86 13.15
N SER A 127 -9.50 -2.08 13.74
CA SER A 127 -8.48 -1.04 13.93
C SER A 127 -7.10 -1.58 13.61
N THR A 128 -6.10 -0.70 13.45
CA THR A 128 -4.71 -1.14 13.38
C THR A 128 -4.13 -1.35 14.80
N PRO A 129 -3.07 -2.16 14.95
CA PRO A 129 -2.40 -2.31 16.24
C PRO A 129 -1.81 -0.98 16.73
N GLY A 130 -2.33 -0.47 17.85
CA GLY A 130 -1.86 0.78 18.46
C GLY A 130 -2.04 2.02 17.58
N ASP A 131 -3.05 2.02 16.70
CA ASP A 131 -3.33 3.09 15.74
C ASP A 131 -2.13 3.41 14.82
N ALA A 132 -1.23 2.43 14.64
CA ALA A 132 -0.04 2.56 13.83
C ALA A 132 -0.32 2.23 12.35
N ALA A 133 0.55 2.75 11.47
CA ALA A 133 0.59 2.34 10.07
C ALA A 133 0.94 0.84 9.94
N LEU A 134 0.37 0.18 8.93
CA LEU A 134 0.67 -1.19 8.59
C LEU A 134 2.09 -1.27 8.00
N LYS A 135 3.02 -1.88 8.72
CA LYS A 135 4.41 -2.05 8.27
C LYS A 135 4.61 -3.37 7.55
N PHE A 136 5.16 -3.31 6.35
CA PHE A 136 5.56 -4.44 5.54
C PHE A 136 7.08 -4.51 5.54
N ASP A 137 7.66 -5.34 6.42
CA ASP A 137 9.10 -5.58 6.56
C ASP A 137 9.67 -6.39 5.39
N ARG A 138 9.43 -5.94 4.16
CA ARG A 138 9.94 -6.52 2.93
C ARG A 138 10.82 -5.51 2.21
N PRO A 139 12.13 -5.76 2.11
CA PRO A 139 13.01 -4.89 1.33
C PRO A 139 12.68 -5.01 -0.15
N PHE A 140 12.89 -3.91 -0.88
CA PHE A 140 12.74 -3.82 -2.32
C PHE A 140 13.76 -2.85 -2.90
N GLU A 141 13.92 -2.87 -4.22
CA GLU A 141 14.88 -2.03 -4.94
C GLU A 141 14.12 -1.19 -5.94
N ILE A 142 14.47 0.08 -6.07
CA ILE A 142 14.02 0.92 -7.19
C ILE A 142 15.17 0.99 -8.20
N ARG A 143 14.88 0.60 -9.44
CA ARG A 143 15.85 0.55 -10.54
C ARG A 143 15.54 1.58 -11.62
N ALA A 144 16.59 2.03 -12.28
CA ALA A 144 16.53 3.12 -13.24
C ALA A 144 15.60 2.75 -14.41
N GLY A 145 14.51 3.52 -14.60
CA GLY A 145 13.56 3.29 -15.68
C GLY A 145 12.76 1.98 -15.61
N GLU A 146 12.88 1.22 -14.52
CA GLU A 146 12.08 -0.01 -14.29
C GLU A 146 10.88 0.30 -13.39
N ARG A 147 9.84 -0.53 -13.52
CA ARG A 147 8.67 -0.49 -12.65
C ARG A 147 8.78 -1.56 -11.57
N THR A 148 8.87 -1.12 -10.33
CA THR A 148 8.81 -2.00 -9.15
C THR A 148 7.36 -2.12 -8.68
N ARG A 149 6.81 -3.33 -8.77
CA ARG A 149 5.47 -3.66 -8.27
C ARG A 149 5.60 -4.23 -6.85
N PHE A 150 5.08 -3.50 -5.87
CA PHE A 150 4.98 -3.96 -4.48
C PHE A 150 3.54 -4.33 -4.16
N THR A 151 3.27 -5.61 -3.87
CA THR A 151 1.92 -6.08 -3.49
C THR A 151 1.86 -6.31 -1.99
N ALA A 152 1.24 -5.37 -1.28
CA ALA A 152 0.98 -5.44 0.15
C ALA A 152 -0.22 -6.34 0.43
N ASN A 153 -0.06 -7.35 1.29
CA ASN A 153 -1.16 -8.20 1.74
C ASN A 153 -1.44 -7.94 3.22
N PHE A 154 -2.68 -7.65 3.57
CA PHE A 154 -3.11 -7.47 4.95
C PHE A 154 -4.56 -7.91 5.11
N ALA A 155 -4.90 -8.39 6.30
CA ALA A 155 -6.23 -8.91 6.59
C ALA A 155 -6.66 -8.59 8.03
N PRO A 156 -7.97 -8.46 8.29
CA PRO A 156 -8.48 -8.39 9.65
C PRO A 156 -8.30 -9.74 10.35
N VAL A 157 -7.75 -9.72 11.57
CA VAL A 157 -7.66 -10.90 12.45
C VAL A 157 -8.50 -10.69 13.71
N PRO A 158 -9.09 -11.76 14.30
CA PRO A 158 -9.84 -11.64 15.53
C PRO A 158 -9.05 -10.95 16.65
N GLY A 159 -9.65 -9.93 17.25
CA GLY A 159 -9.09 -9.18 18.36
C GLY A 159 -9.55 -9.70 19.72
N SER A 160 -9.19 -8.97 20.78
CA SER A 160 -9.66 -9.27 22.14
C SER A 160 -11.09 -8.75 22.32
N GLY A 161 -12.08 -9.64 22.14
CA GLY A 161 -13.50 -9.35 22.35
C GLY A 161 -14.37 -9.66 21.13
N ARG A 162 -15.67 -9.89 21.35
CA ARG A 162 -16.60 -10.16 20.24
C ARG A 162 -16.72 -8.94 19.33
N GLY A 163 -16.73 -9.18 18.02
CA GLY A 163 -16.89 -8.14 16.99
C GLY A 163 -15.69 -7.20 16.84
N ARG A 164 -14.55 -7.47 17.50
CA ARG A 164 -13.32 -6.67 17.41
C ARG A 164 -12.30 -7.39 16.55
N TYR A 165 -11.66 -6.67 15.65
CA TYR A 165 -10.63 -7.18 14.76
C TYR A 165 -9.45 -6.22 14.69
N LEU A 166 -8.28 -6.76 14.39
CA LEU A 166 -7.07 -6.00 14.13
C LEU A 166 -6.65 -6.20 12.69
N LEU A 167 -6.49 -5.10 11.95
CA LEU A 167 -5.94 -5.14 10.60
C LEU A 167 -4.44 -5.38 10.70
N ARG A 168 -3.94 -6.48 10.12
CA ARG A 168 -2.52 -6.87 10.23
C ARG A 168 -1.88 -7.16 8.88
N PRO A 169 -0.60 -6.78 8.68
CA PRO A 169 0.18 -7.23 7.54
C PRO A 169 0.33 -8.76 7.53
N VAL A 170 0.23 -9.35 6.34
CA VAL A 170 0.51 -10.76 6.08
C VAL A 170 1.84 -10.84 5.32
N ALA A 171 2.94 -10.81 6.07
CA ALA A 171 4.29 -10.66 5.52
C ALA A 171 4.67 -11.77 4.54
N SER A 172 4.31 -13.03 4.82
CA SER A 172 4.62 -14.20 3.98
C SER A 172 4.10 -14.06 2.54
N GLU A 173 3.03 -13.29 2.36
CA GLU A 173 2.29 -13.17 1.12
C GLU A 173 2.50 -11.80 0.45
N THR A 174 3.31 -10.94 1.05
CA THR A 174 3.74 -9.68 0.44
C THR A 174 4.81 -9.97 -0.60
N THR A 175 4.60 -9.51 -1.83
CA THR A 175 5.46 -9.83 -2.98
C THR A 175 5.98 -8.58 -3.65
N VAL A 176 7.17 -8.69 -4.24
CA VAL A 176 7.82 -7.63 -5.01
C VAL A 176 8.21 -8.23 -6.35
N SER A 177 7.88 -7.55 -7.44
CA SER A 177 8.33 -7.91 -8.78
C SER A 177 8.83 -6.67 -9.53
N TYR A 178 9.66 -6.91 -10.54
CA TYR A 178 10.30 -5.86 -11.34
C TYR A 178 9.88 -6.07 -12.80
N GLU A 179 9.38 -5.01 -13.43
CA GLU A 179 8.82 -4.96 -14.78
C GLU A 179 9.57 -3.96 -15.66
#